data_AF-A0A7X7SRB9-F1
#
_entry.id   AF-A0A7X7SRB9-F1
#
_cell.length_a   1.000
_cell.length_b   1.000
_cell.length_c   1.000
_cell.angle_alpha   90.00
_cell.angle_beta   90.00
_cell.angle_gamma   90.00
#
_symmetry.space_group_name_H-M   'P 1'
#
loop_
_entity.id
_entity.type
_entity.pdbx_description
1 polymer ?
#
loop_
_entity_poly.entity_id
_entity_poly.type
_entity_poly.pdbx_seq_one_letter_code
_entity_poly.pdbx_strand_id
1 'polypeptide(L)'
;MSTRIVLVDTKHPGNIGASARAMKNMGLHELRLVRPKVFPHEEATARASGADDILQNARVFERLEDAIADCGLVVGTSSRQRHLPWDIVEPRECAAMIARDARAGHVAVVFGSE
;
A
#
# COMPACT_ATOMS: atom_id res chain seq x y z
N MET A 1 -7.52 5.65 -11.77
CA MET A 1 -6.32 6.20 -11.09
C MET A 1 -5.44 5.02 -10.72
N SER A 2 -4.15 5.04 -11.08
CA SER A 2 -3.31 3.85 -10.89
C SER A 2 -2.40 3.96 -9.67
N THR A 3 -3.00 3.92 -8.49
CA THR A 3 -2.30 4.01 -7.20
C THR A 3 -2.27 2.64 -6.53
N ARG A 4 -1.07 2.13 -6.27
CA ARG A 4 -0.83 0.88 -5.54
C ARG A 4 -0.58 1.18 -4.07
N ILE A 5 -1.26 0.46 -3.20
CA ILE A 5 -0.92 0.41 -1.77
C ILE A 5 -0.01 -0.78 -1.56
N VAL A 6 1.20 -0.52 -1.05
CA VAL A 6 2.23 -1.54 -0.82
C VAL A 6 2.41 -1.71 0.68
N LEU A 7 2.11 -2.90 1.21
CA LEU A 7 2.34 -3.23 2.61
C LEU A 7 3.57 -4.13 2.72
N VAL A 8 4.57 -3.72 3.51
CA VAL A 8 5.85 -4.43 3.66
C VAL A 8 5.92 -5.14 5.00
N ASP A 9 6.27 -6.43 4.97
CA ASP A 9 6.51 -7.27 6.15
C ASP A 9 5.34 -7.23 7.16
N THR A 10 4.09 -7.14 6.68
CA THR A 10 2.91 -7.11 7.56
C THR A 10 2.85 -8.36 8.44
N LYS A 11 2.78 -8.14 9.76
CA LYS A 11 2.88 -9.23 10.75
C LYS A 11 1.53 -9.89 11.01
N HIS A 12 0.49 -9.08 11.15
CA HIS A 12 -0.84 -9.56 11.48
C HIS A 12 -1.75 -9.55 10.25
N PRO A 13 -2.28 -10.70 9.80
CA PRO A 13 -3.13 -10.76 8.62
C PRO A 13 -4.38 -9.87 8.73
N GLY A 14 -4.92 -9.67 9.94
CA GLY A 14 -6.03 -8.73 10.16
C GLY A 14 -5.73 -7.28 9.74
N ASN A 15 -4.47 -6.85 9.74
CA ASN A 15 -4.07 -5.53 9.26
C ASN A 15 -4.11 -5.42 7.74
N ILE A 16 -3.87 -6.53 7.02
CA ILE A 16 -4.06 -6.60 5.56
C ILE A 16 -5.54 -6.38 5.24
N GLY A 17 -6.44 -7.07 5.96
CA GLY A 17 -7.89 -6.89 5.84
C GLY A 17 -8.36 -5.47 6.16
N ALA A 18 -7.91 -4.92 7.29
CA ALA A 18 -8.25 -3.55 7.68
C ALA A 18 -7.77 -2.51 6.65
N SER A 19 -6.59 -2.72 6.07
CA SER A 19 -6.04 -1.88 5.00
C SER A 19 -6.88 -1.98 3.73
N ALA A 20 -7.26 -3.19 3.31
CA ALA A 20 -8.16 -3.39 2.17
C ALA A 20 -9.51 -2.68 2.37
N ARG A 21 -10.08 -2.75 3.57
CA ARG A 21 -11.30 -2.01 3.92
C ARG A 21 -11.13 -0.50 3.76
N ALA A 22 -10.03 0.06 4.29
CA ALA A 22 -9.72 1.48 4.17
C ALA A 22 -9.53 1.90 2.71
N MET A 23 -8.83 1.08 1.92
CA MET A 23 -8.64 1.28 0.48
C MET A 23 -9.98 1.37 -0.25
N LYS A 24 -10.89 0.41 -0.02
CA LYS A 24 -12.19 0.37 -0.68
C LYS A 24 -13.03 1.61 -0.38
N ASN A 25 -13.04 2.06 0.87
CA ASN A 25 -13.74 3.30 1.27
C ASN A 25 -13.18 4.55 0.57
N MET A 26 -11.92 4.51 0.12
CA MET A 26 -11.25 5.60 -0.58
C MET A 26 -11.20 5.40 -2.11
N GLY A 27 -11.87 4.37 -2.65
CA GLY A 27 -11.86 4.06 -4.08
C GLY A 27 -10.51 3.55 -4.61
N LEU A 28 -9.69 2.96 -3.74
CA LEU A 28 -8.42 2.32 -4.09
C LEU A 28 -8.62 0.80 -4.16
N HIS A 29 -8.00 0.16 -5.15
CA HIS A 29 -8.24 -1.26 -5.44
C HIS A 29 -6.96 -2.10 -5.60
N GLU A 30 -5.81 -1.47 -5.83
CA GLU A 30 -4.55 -2.16 -6.13
C GLU A 30 -3.73 -2.38 -4.85
N LEU A 31 -3.80 -3.59 -4.28
CA LEU A 31 -3.04 -4.00 -3.11
C LEU A 31 -1.82 -4.84 -3.51
N ARG A 32 -0.64 -4.49 -3.00
CA ARG A 32 0.60 -5.25 -3.13
C ARG A 32 1.15 -5.57 -1.74
N LEU A 33 1.55 -6.81 -1.54
CA LEU A 33 2.10 -7.31 -0.29
C LEU A 33 3.54 -7.73 -0.52
N VAL A 34 4.47 -7.19 0.25
CA VAL A 34 5.88 -7.58 0.21
C VAL A 34 6.17 -8.41 1.44
N ARG A 35 6.47 -9.70 1.25
CA ARG A 35 6.75 -10.67 2.33
C ARG A 35 5.76 -10.60 3.51
N PRO A 36 4.43 -10.67 3.27
CA PRO A 36 3.49 -10.76 4.38
C PRO A 36 3.80 -12.02 5.20
N LYS A 37 3.72 -11.96 6.54
CA LYS A 37 3.98 -13.13 7.38
C LYS A 37 2.97 -14.24 7.15
N VAL A 38 1.71 -13.87 6.94
CA VAL A 38 0.62 -14.82 6.66
C VAL A 38 -0.35 -14.16 5.69
N PHE A 39 -0.47 -14.73 4.49
CA PHE A 39 -1.47 -14.35 3.49
C PHE A 39 -1.56 -15.43 2.40
N PRO A 40 -2.76 -15.86 1.95
CA PRO A 40 -4.10 -15.46 2.43
C PRO A 40 -4.41 -15.97 3.85
N HIS A 41 -5.39 -15.36 4.52
CA HIS A 41 -5.78 -15.75 5.88
C HIS A 41 -7.23 -15.34 6.19
N GLU A 42 -7.93 -16.14 6.99
CA GLU A 42 -9.34 -15.89 7.36
C GLU A 42 -9.53 -14.57 8.13
N GLU A 43 -8.58 -14.20 9.00
CA GLU A 43 -8.65 -12.91 9.71
C GLU A 43 -8.55 -11.71 8.75
N ALA A 44 -7.79 -11.83 7.66
CA ALA A 44 -7.74 -10.76 6.67
C ALA A 44 -9.11 -10.60 6.01
N THR A 45 -9.74 -11.70 5.60
CA THR A 45 -11.10 -11.71 5.04
C THR A 45 -12.12 -11.15 6.03
N ALA A 46 -12.11 -11.62 7.28
CA ALA A 46 -13.01 -11.15 8.33
C ALA A 46 -12.88 -9.64 8.60
N ARG A 47 -11.67 -9.09 8.50
CA ARG A 47 -11.38 -7.66 8.72
C ARG A 47 -11.59 -6.79 7.49
N ALA A 48 -11.63 -7.37 6.29
CA ALA A 48 -11.87 -6.66 5.03
C ALA A 48 -13.29 -6.10 4.91
N SER A 49 -14.28 -6.69 5.60
CA SER A 49 -15.64 -6.15 5.70
C SER A 49 -16.25 -5.78 4.34
N GLY A 50 -16.21 -6.70 3.37
CA GLY A 50 -16.72 -6.47 2.02
C GLY A 50 -15.68 -5.92 1.03
N ALA A 51 -14.41 -5.79 1.43
CA ALA A 51 -13.27 -5.51 0.54
C ALA A 51 -12.54 -6.78 0.07
N ASP A 52 -13.25 -7.90 0.00
CA ASP A 52 -12.73 -9.21 -0.38
C ASP A 52 -12.14 -9.21 -1.80
N ASP A 53 -12.70 -8.40 -2.69
CA ASP A 53 -12.20 -8.18 -4.05
C ASP A 53 -10.76 -7.64 -4.07
N ILE A 54 -10.41 -6.75 -3.13
CA ILE A 54 -9.04 -6.21 -3.03
C ILE A 54 -8.09 -7.29 -2.53
N LEU A 55 -8.52 -8.13 -1.58
CA LEU A 55 -7.70 -9.24 -1.10
C LEU A 55 -7.49 -10.31 -2.17
N GLN A 56 -8.53 -10.64 -2.93
CA GLN A 56 -8.46 -11.62 -4.01
C GLN A 56 -7.55 -11.17 -5.16
N ASN A 57 -7.51 -9.87 -5.44
CA ASN A 57 -6.64 -9.29 -6.46
C ASN A 57 -5.26 -8.86 -5.92
N ALA A 58 -4.99 -9.07 -4.62
CA ALA A 58 -3.73 -8.67 -4.02
C ALA A 58 -2.56 -9.46 -4.61
N ARG A 59 -1.49 -8.75 -4.99
CA ARG A 59 -0.27 -9.35 -5.53
C ARG A 59 0.80 -9.47 -4.47
N VAL A 60 1.38 -10.66 -4.32
CA VAL A 60 2.44 -10.93 -3.33
C VAL A 60 3.81 -10.93 -4.02
N PHE A 61 4.78 -10.28 -3.38
CA PHE A 61 6.15 -10.14 -3.84
C PHE A 61 7.14 -10.50 -2.74
N GLU A 62 8.31 -11.00 -3.13
CA GLU A 62 9.41 -11.30 -2.20
C GLU A 62 10.25 -10.05 -1.86
N ARG A 63 10.26 -9.06 -2.76
CA ARG A 63 11.11 -7.88 -2.63
C ARG A 63 10.31 -6.61 -2.90
N LEU A 64 10.70 -5.54 -2.22
CA LEU A 64 10.07 -4.23 -2.42
C LEU A 64 10.30 -3.73 -3.85
N GLU A 65 11.50 -3.95 -4.39
CA GLU A 65 11.86 -3.51 -5.75
C GLU A 65 10.89 -4.08 -6.81
N ASP A 66 10.53 -5.35 -6.69
CA ASP A 66 9.59 -6.01 -7.63
C ASP A 66 8.18 -5.43 -7.48
N ALA A 67 7.78 -5.08 -6.26
CA ALA A 67 6.46 -4.50 -5.96
C ALA A 67 6.31 -3.04 -6.39
N ILE A 68 7.40 -2.36 -6.79
CA ILE A 68 7.36 -0.96 -7.24
C ILE A 68 8.00 -0.76 -8.63
N ALA A 69 8.46 -1.83 -9.28
CA ALA A 69 9.23 -1.75 -10.53
C ALA A 69 8.50 -1.04 -11.69
N ASP A 70 7.17 -1.05 -11.69
CA ASP A 70 6.33 -0.40 -12.69
C ASP A 70 5.86 1.02 -12.28
N CYS A 71 6.29 1.55 -11.14
CA CYS A 71 5.86 2.84 -10.60
C CYS A 71 6.82 3.97 -10.96
N GLY A 72 6.30 5.05 -11.54
CA GLY A 72 7.07 6.27 -11.83
C GLY A 72 7.25 7.18 -10.61
N LEU A 73 6.39 7.03 -9.60
CA LEU A 73 6.51 7.71 -8.31
C LEU A 73 6.31 6.71 -7.17
N VAL A 74 7.18 6.77 -6.17
CA VAL A 74 7.12 5.93 -4.97
C VAL A 74 7.22 6.83 -3.74
N VAL A 75 6.22 6.75 -2.86
CA VAL A 75 6.18 7.49 -1.59
C VAL A 75 6.25 6.50 -0.44
N GLY A 76 7.23 6.67 0.44
CA GLY A 76 7.31 5.91 1.69
C GLY A 76 6.68 6.65 2.86
N THR A 77 5.94 5.93 3.70
CA THR A 77 5.42 6.47 4.97
C THR A 77 6.41 6.19 6.11
N SER A 78 6.56 7.15 7.04
CA SER A 78 7.40 7.00 8.22
C SER A 78 6.83 7.78 9.39
N SER A 79 6.88 7.21 10.59
CA SER A 79 6.53 7.90 11.84
C SER A 79 7.67 8.73 12.42
N ARG A 80 8.88 8.59 11.86
CA ARG A 80 10.09 9.29 12.33
C ARG A 80 10.76 10.01 11.16
N GLN A 81 11.20 11.24 11.40
CA GLN A 81 12.18 11.87 10.52
C GLN A 81 13.48 11.11 10.67
N ARG A 82 13.80 10.29 9.67
CA ARG A 82 15.16 9.76 9.52
C ARG A 82 16.00 10.89 8.92
N HIS A 83 17.25 11.01 9.32
CA HIS A 83 18.23 11.92 8.69
C HIS A 83 18.61 11.39 7.30
N LEU A 84 17.61 11.28 6.43
CA LEU A 84 17.75 10.93 5.03
C LEU A 84 17.56 12.22 4.23
N PRO A 85 18.30 12.42 3.13
CA PRO A 85 18.16 13.58 2.27
C PRO A 85 16.91 13.43 1.38
N TRP A 86 15.75 13.21 1.99
CA TRP A 86 14.47 13.03 1.32
C TRP A 86 13.57 14.23 1.57
N ASP A 87 12.81 14.60 0.55
CA ASP A 87 11.75 15.60 0.69
C ASP A 87 10.66 15.03 1.59
N ILE A 88 10.54 15.60 2.78
CA ILE A 88 9.47 15.26 3.72
C ILE A 88 8.26 16.10 3.35
N VAL A 89 7.16 15.44 3.04
CA VAL A 89 5.90 16.06 2.65
C VAL A 89 4.78 15.62 3.58
N GLU A 90 3.88 16.53 3.90
CA GLU A 90 2.71 16.23 4.71
C GLU A 90 1.66 15.44 3.91
N PRO A 91 0.78 14.64 4.55
CA PRO A 91 -0.18 13.78 3.84
C PRO A 91 -1.06 14.51 2.82
N ARG A 92 -1.44 15.77 3.10
CA ARG A 92 -2.27 16.57 2.19
C ARG A 92 -1.51 16.95 0.91
N GLU A 93 -0.26 17.34 1.04
CA GLU A 93 0.60 17.71 -0.09
C GLU A 93 0.95 16.46 -0.91
N CYS A 94 1.30 15.38 -0.22
CA CYS A 94 1.54 14.08 -0.82
C CYS A 94 0.33 13.59 -1.62
N ALA A 95 -0.89 13.70 -1.09
CA ALA A 95 -2.10 13.32 -1.81
C ALA A 95 -2.29 14.11 -3.11
N ALA A 96 -1.98 15.42 -3.11
CA ALA A 96 -2.03 16.24 -4.33
C ALA A 96 -0.98 15.81 -5.36
N MET A 97 0.23 15.46 -4.92
CA MET A 97 1.28 14.91 -5.79
C MET A 97 0.84 13.57 -6.40
N ILE A 98 0.39 12.62 -5.56
CA ILE A 98 -0.10 11.31 -6.02
C ILE A 98 -1.24 11.49 -7.03
N ALA A 99 -2.22 12.36 -6.76
CA ALA A 99 -3.36 12.59 -7.65
C ALA A 99 -2.96 13.17 -9.02
N ARG A 100 -1.90 13.98 -9.07
CA ARG A 100 -1.33 14.50 -10.32
C ARG A 100 -0.58 13.41 -11.07
N ASP A 101 0.37 12.75 -10.42
CA ASP A 101 1.29 11.79 -11.04
C ASP A 101 0.57 10.49 -11.46
N ALA A 102 -0.49 10.09 -10.73
CA ALA A 102 -1.32 8.93 -11.09
C ALA A 102 -2.18 9.14 -12.36
N ARG A 103 -2.16 10.34 -12.96
CA ARG A 103 -2.73 10.61 -14.30
C ARG A 103 -1.77 10.23 -15.42
N ALA A 104 -0.47 10.29 -15.16
CA ALA A 104 0.58 10.05 -16.15
C ALA A 104 1.17 8.63 -16.06
N GLY A 105 1.04 7.98 -14.91
CA GLY A 105 1.55 6.63 -14.73
C GLY A 105 1.12 5.98 -13.43
N HIS A 106 1.89 4.98 -13.03
CA HIS A 106 1.67 4.21 -11.82
C HIS A 106 2.38 4.84 -10.63
N VAL A 107 1.67 4.94 -9.50
CA VAL A 107 2.20 5.47 -8.24
C VAL A 107 2.12 4.39 -7.17
N ALA A 108 3.11 4.31 -6.29
CA ALA A 108 3.09 3.45 -5.10
C ALA A 108 3.15 4.27 -3.81
N VAL A 109 2.31 3.89 -2.85
CA VAL A 109 2.40 4.35 -1.45
C VAL A 109 2.79 3.17 -0.59
N VAL A 110 3.95 3.27 0.05
CA VAL A 110 4.60 2.18 0.78
C VAL A 110 4.42 2.37 2.28
N PHE A 111 3.86 1.36 2.92
CA PHE A 111 3.70 1.24 4.37
C PHE A 111 4.63 0.16 4.90
N GLY A 112 5.43 0.51 5.91
CA GLY A 112 6.28 -0.44 6.62
C GLY A 112 5.47 -1.35 7.56
N SER A 113 6.16 -2.31 8.17
CA SER A 113 5.56 -3.23 9.14
C SER A 113 5.12 -2.50 10.41
N GLU A 114 4.04 -2.98 11.00
CA GLU A 114 3.61 -2.65 12.36
C GLU A 114 4.55 -3.19 13.46
#